data_AF-R4PWK4-F1
#
_entry.id   AF-R4PWK4-F1
#
_cell.length_a   1.000
_cell.length_b   1.000
_cell.length_c   1.000
_cell.angle_alpha   90.00
_cell.angle_beta   90.00
_cell.angle_gamma   90.00
#
_symmetry.space_group_name_H-M   'P 1'
#
loop_
_entity.id
_entity.type
_entity.pdbx_description
1 polymer ?
#
loop_
_entity_poly.entity_id
_entity_poly.type
_entity_poly.pdbx_seq_one_letter_code
_entity_poly.pdbx_strand_id
1 'polypeptide(L)'
;MLKELKHTPATARGRRRQHRRRSAVIATIALLLVLLLALAAALWYVWWTGQHAEVKVSKVQPAPTREVAPPKVADNAPVGVSISVLTSPLSAGSNASITIRTKPKAACSIIVTYDNSEKSRDSGLVPKMADEYGVVSWSWSVESNRTKGKWPIDITCAENGKSGYMRGELVVQ
;
A
#
# COMPACT_ATOMS: atom_id res chain seq x y z
N MET A 1 -63.63 83.08 24.11
CA MET A 1 -62.33 82.37 24.14
C MET A 1 -62.62 80.89 23.95
N LEU A 2 -62.54 80.39 22.71
CA LEU A 2 -61.44 79.58 22.15
C LEU A 2 -61.40 78.11 22.64
N LYS A 3 -61.96 77.25 21.76
CA LYS A 3 -61.52 75.90 21.33
C LYS A 3 -61.69 74.69 22.27
N GLU A 4 -62.76 73.94 22.00
CA GLU A 4 -62.71 72.59 21.40
C GLU A 4 -61.32 71.93 21.32
N LEU A 5 -61.14 70.81 22.03
CA LEU A 5 -60.16 69.78 21.66
C LEU A 5 -60.84 68.40 21.61
N LYS A 6 -61.31 68.09 20.40
CA LYS A 6 -61.61 66.75 19.90
C LYS A 6 -60.46 65.78 20.20
N HIS A 7 -60.74 64.74 20.97
CA HIS A 7 -59.90 63.54 20.95
C HIS A 7 -60.30 62.66 19.76
N THR A 8 -59.41 62.65 18.75
CA THR A 8 -59.48 61.79 17.55
C THR A 8 -58.62 60.53 17.83
N PRO A 9 -58.99 59.33 17.35
CA PRO A 9 -58.50 58.07 17.90
C PRO A 9 -57.05 57.77 17.51
N ALA A 10 -56.29 57.24 18.48
CA ALA A 10 -54.93 56.77 18.29
C ALA A 10 -54.90 55.59 17.29
N THR A 11 -54.24 55.84 16.16
CA THR A 11 -54.14 54.97 14.99
C THR A 11 -53.48 53.60 15.26
N ALA A 12 -54.13 52.52 14.83
CA ALA A 12 -53.63 51.13 14.88
C ALA A 12 -52.41 50.82 13.97
N ARG A 13 -51.82 51.82 13.30
CA ARG A 13 -50.70 51.64 12.35
C ARG A 13 -49.33 51.51 13.01
N GLY A 14 -49.17 51.93 14.27
CA GLY A 14 -47.87 51.91 14.98
C GLY A 14 -47.37 50.51 15.38
N ARG A 15 -48.27 49.57 15.70
CA ARG A 15 -47.88 48.24 16.21
C ARG A 15 -47.22 47.35 15.15
N ARG A 16 -47.66 47.40 13.88
CA ARG A 16 -47.12 46.54 12.81
C ARG A 16 -45.65 46.81 12.46
N ARG A 17 -45.17 48.05 12.58
CA ARG A 17 -43.75 48.41 12.33
C ARG A 17 -42.82 47.92 13.45
N GLN A 18 -43.30 47.95 14.69
CA GLN A 18 -42.53 47.49 15.85
C GLN A 18 -42.38 45.96 15.86
N HIS A 19 -43.40 45.22 15.44
CA HIS A 19 -43.29 43.77 15.23
C HIS A 19 -42.32 43.41 14.12
N ARG A 20 -42.29 44.14 12.99
CA ARG A 20 -41.30 43.91 11.92
C ARG A 20 -39.86 44.19 12.33
N ARG A 21 -39.63 45.22 13.15
CA ARG A 21 -38.30 45.53 13.71
C ARG A 21 -37.88 44.50 14.75
N ARG A 22 -38.79 44.09 15.64
CA ARG A 22 -38.52 43.04 16.64
C ARG A 22 -38.32 41.67 15.98
N SER A 23 -39.10 41.33 14.96
CA SER A 23 -38.93 40.09 14.19
C SER A 23 -37.65 40.10 13.36
N ALA A 24 -37.25 41.25 12.80
CA ALA A 24 -35.97 41.39 12.11
C ALA A 24 -34.79 41.24 13.08
N VAL A 25 -34.85 41.86 14.27
CA VAL A 25 -33.82 41.70 15.30
C VAL A 25 -33.74 40.27 15.82
N ILE A 26 -34.88 39.62 16.08
CA ILE A 26 -34.94 38.22 16.50
C ILE A 26 -34.42 37.29 15.39
N ALA A 27 -34.75 37.57 14.12
CA ALA A 27 -34.22 36.81 12.99
C ALA A 27 -32.71 36.99 12.82
N THR A 28 -32.17 38.19 13.03
CA THR A 28 -30.72 38.41 13.01
C THR A 28 -30.02 37.72 14.16
N ILE A 29 -30.60 37.72 15.36
CA ILE A 29 -30.04 37.02 16.53
C ILE A 29 -30.08 35.51 16.29
N ALA A 30 -31.19 34.98 15.76
CA ALA A 30 -31.31 33.56 15.40
C ALA A 30 -30.30 33.16 14.32
N LEU A 31 -30.09 34.00 13.30
CA LEU A 31 -29.10 33.76 12.26
C LEU A 31 -27.67 33.75 12.83
N LEU A 32 -27.35 34.69 13.71
CA LEU A 32 -26.05 34.74 14.40
C LEU A 32 -25.86 33.53 15.32
N LEU A 33 -26.89 33.09 16.04
CA LEU A 33 -26.83 31.87 16.86
C LEU A 33 -26.61 30.62 16.01
N VAL A 34 -27.29 30.49 14.87
CA VAL A 34 -27.08 29.37 13.93
C VAL A 34 -25.65 29.40 13.37
N LEU A 35 -25.13 30.58 13.03
CA LEU A 35 -23.74 30.75 12.58
C LEU A 35 -22.74 30.34 13.66
N LEU A 36 -22.95 30.75 14.91
CA LEU A 36 -22.11 30.38 16.04
C LEU A 36 -22.12 28.87 16.31
N LEU A 37 -23.29 28.23 16.23
CA LEU A 37 -23.41 26.77 16.38
C LEU A 37 -22.70 26.02 15.24
N ALA A 38 -22.81 26.51 14.00
CA ALA A 38 -22.11 25.93 12.87
C ALA A 38 -20.59 26.06 12.99
N LEU A 39 -20.08 27.20 13.48
CA LEU A 39 -18.66 27.39 13.75
C LEU A 39 -18.18 26.48 14.89
N ALA A 40 -18.95 26.36 15.97
CA ALA A 40 -18.63 25.44 17.06
C ALA A 40 -18.59 23.97 16.60
N ALA A 41 -19.55 23.57 15.76
CA ALA A 41 -19.57 22.23 15.18
C ALA A 41 -18.40 21.98 14.22
N ALA A 42 -18.01 22.97 13.40
CA ALA A 42 -16.85 22.86 12.52
C ALA A 42 -15.54 22.76 13.32
N LEU A 43 -15.39 23.56 14.39
CA LEU A 43 -14.24 23.48 15.27
C LEU A 43 -14.17 22.15 16.01
N TRP A 44 -15.31 21.63 16.48
CA TRP A 44 -15.39 20.28 17.06
C TRP A 44 -15.00 19.23 16.01
N TYR A 45 -15.54 19.30 14.79
CA TYR A 45 -15.24 18.35 13.73
C TYR A 45 -13.75 18.32 13.36
N VAL A 46 -13.09 19.48 13.26
CA VAL A 46 -11.64 19.56 13.02
C VAL A 46 -10.84 18.99 14.20
N TRP A 47 -11.25 19.26 15.43
CA TRP A 47 -10.60 18.72 16.62
C TRP A 47 -10.76 17.19 16.74
N TRP A 48 -11.94 16.67 16.38
CA TRP A 48 -12.23 15.24 16.40
C TRP A 48 -11.48 14.49 15.29
N THR A 49 -11.41 15.07 14.08
CA THR A 49 -10.71 14.44 12.96
C THR A 49 -9.18 14.51 13.09
N GLY A 50 -8.65 15.47 13.86
CA GLY A 50 -7.23 15.56 14.20
C GLY A 50 -6.71 14.45 15.13
N GLN A 51 -7.59 13.64 15.73
CA GLN A 51 -7.20 12.42 16.49
C GLN A 51 -7.10 11.17 15.62
N HIS A 52 -7.51 11.22 14.34
CA HIS A 52 -7.18 10.14 13.42
C HIS A 52 -5.68 10.19 13.18
N ALA A 53 -4.98 9.34 13.95
CA ALA A 53 -3.56 9.18 13.94
C ALA A 53 -3.03 9.35 12.52
N GLU A 54 -2.30 10.44 12.28
CA GLU A 54 -1.32 10.42 11.23
C GLU A 54 -0.51 9.16 11.51
N VAL A 55 -0.68 8.13 10.67
CA VAL A 55 0.30 7.08 10.54
C VAL A 55 1.51 7.84 10.03
N LYS A 56 2.30 8.37 10.99
CA LYS A 56 3.66 8.74 10.78
C LYS A 56 4.26 7.42 10.32
N VAL A 57 4.29 7.24 9.00
CA VAL A 57 5.13 6.24 8.37
C VAL A 57 6.50 6.71 8.80
N SER A 58 6.93 6.19 9.96
CA SER A 58 8.26 6.37 10.48
C SER A 58 9.10 5.92 9.30
N LYS A 59 9.74 6.88 8.64
CA LYS A 59 10.75 6.60 7.65
C LYS A 59 11.66 5.65 8.39
N VAL A 60 11.58 4.35 8.06
CA VAL A 60 12.42 3.34 8.68
C VAL A 60 13.81 3.85 8.38
N GLN A 61 14.43 4.49 9.37
CA GLN A 61 15.84 4.78 9.34
C GLN A 61 16.41 3.39 9.10
N PRO A 62 17.03 3.12 7.93
CA PRO A 62 17.71 1.86 7.76
C PRO A 62 18.60 1.76 8.99
N ALA A 63 18.38 0.74 9.82
CA ALA A 63 19.34 0.39 10.86
C ALA A 63 20.70 0.48 10.19
N PRO A 64 21.69 1.19 10.76
CA PRO A 64 22.95 1.48 10.09
C PRO A 64 23.36 0.21 9.39
N THR A 65 23.24 0.22 8.06
CA THR A 65 23.50 -0.97 7.27
C THR A 65 24.95 -1.19 7.57
N ARG A 66 25.24 -2.18 8.42
CA ARG A 66 26.58 -2.70 8.52
C ARG A 66 26.79 -3.20 7.12
N GLU A 67 27.51 -2.42 6.33
CA GLU A 67 27.89 -2.75 4.98
C GLU A 67 28.79 -3.96 5.16
N VAL A 68 28.15 -5.12 5.15
CA VAL A 68 28.84 -6.39 5.21
C VAL A 68 29.57 -6.41 3.88
N ALA A 69 30.89 -6.25 3.91
CA ALA A 69 31.67 -6.39 2.69
C ALA A 69 31.29 -7.71 2.03
N PRO A 70 31.08 -7.74 0.69
CA PRO A 70 30.77 -8.96 -0.03
C PRO A 70 31.74 -10.08 0.39
N PRO A 71 31.23 -11.28 0.68
CA PRO A 71 32.10 -12.38 1.09
C PRO A 71 33.12 -12.65 -0.01
N LYS A 72 34.41 -12.60 0.33
CA LYS A 72 35.49 -12.95 -0.59
C LYS A 72 35.48 -14.47 -0.80
N VAL A 73 34.74 -14.91 -1.83
CA VAL A 73 34.72 -16.31 -2.25
C VAL A 73 35.97 -16.60 -3.08
N ALA A 74 36.66 -17.70 -2.79
CA ALA A 74 37.81 -18.13 -3.59
C ALA A 74 37.38 -18.44 -5.04
N ASP A 75 38.18 -18.05 -6.02
CA ASP A 75 37.89 -18.29 -7.44
C ASP A 75 37.72 -19.78 -7.74
N ASN A 76 38.45 -20.62 -7.01
CA ASN A 76 38.42 -22.07 -7.17
C ASN A 76 37.27 -22.80 -6.47
N ALA A 77 36.43 -22.11 -5.69
CA ALA A 77 35.29 -22.74 -5.03
C ALA A 77 34.27 -23.30 -6.05
N PRO A 78 33.60 -24.44 -5.73
CA PRO A 78 32.49 -24.95 -6.53
C PRO A 78 31.30 -23.99 -6.50
N VAL A 79 30.50 -23.96 -7.56
CA VAL A 79 29.27 -23.17 -7.63
C VAL A 79 28.17 -23.92 -6.88
N GLY A 80 27.93 -23.55 -5.62
CA GLY A 80 26.79 -24.02 -4.85
C GLY A 80 25.53 -23.25 -5.21
N VAL A 81 24.36 -23.91 -5.13
CA VAL A 81 23.05 -23.26 -5.29
C VAL A 81 22.15 -23.71 -4.15
N SER A 82 21.57 -22.77 -3.41
CA SER A 82 20.62 -23.05 -2.34
C SER A 82 19.41 -22.12 -2.41
N ILE A 83 18.22 -22.65 -2.13
CA ILE A 83 17.02 -21.82 -1.99
C ILE A 83 17.05 -21.17 -0.61
N SER A 84 16.89 -19.85 -0.58
CA SER A 84 16.77 -19.08 0.66
C SER A 84 15.31 -18.74 1.00
N VAL A 85 14.51 -18.41 -0.01
CA VAL A 85 13.09 -18.08 0.12
C VAL A 85 12.34 -18.67 -1.05
N LEU A 86 11.18 -19.27 -0.78
CA LEU A 86 10.23 -19.70 -1.79
C LEU A 86 8.81 -19.40 -1.30
N THR A 87 8.03 -18.69 -2.11
CA THR A 87 6.61 -18.46 -1.84
C THR A 87 5.83 -19.74 -2.14
N SER A 88 5.74 -20.64 -1.18
CA SER A 88 4.94 -21.86 -1.28
C SER A 88 4.45 -22.29 0.11
N PRO A 89 3.22 -22.82 0.24
CA PRO A 89 2.22 -23.06 -0.81
C PRO A 89 1.51 -21.79 -1.31
N LEU A 90 0.89 -21.86 -2.50
CA LEU A 90 0.12 -20.75 -3.11
C LEU A 90 -1.06 -21.26 -3.96
N SER A 91 -2.04 -20.40 -4.25
CA SER A 91 -3.19 -20.76 -5.12
C SER A 91 -2.91 -20.43 -6.59
N ALA A 92 -3.43 -21.25 -7.52
CA ALA A 92 -3.35 -20.97 -8.96
C ALA A 92 -3.85 -19.55 -9.29
N GLY A 93 -3.17 -18.84 -10.19
CA GLY A 93 -3.42 -17.42 -10.47
C GLY A 93 -2.63 -16.45 -9.59
N SER A 94 -1.93 -16.93 -8.56
CA SER A 94 -1.11 -16.08 -7.67
C SER A 94 0.32 -15.88 -8.21
N ASN A 95 1.00 -14.86 -7.69
CA ASN A 95 2.41 -14.63 -7.98
C ASN A 95 3.29 -15.48 -7.07
N ALA A 96 4.21 -16.23 -7.67
CA ALA A 96 5.25 -16.97 -6.97
C ALA A 96 6.54 -16.15 -6.98
N SER A 97 7.35 -16.30 -5.94
CA SER A 97 8.71 -15.75 -5.91
C SER A 97 9.68 -16.75 -5.32
N ILE A 98 10.92 -16.72 -5.79
CA ILE A 98 12.01 -17.53 -5.29
C ILE A 98 13.27 -16.70 -5.21
N THR A 99 14.00 -16.87 -4.12
CA THR A 99 15.31 -16.26 -3.93
C THR A 99 16.32 -17.34 -3.61
N ILE A 100 17.40 -17.38 -4.37
CA ILE A 100 18.50 -18.33 -4.18
C ILE A 100 19.76 -17.61 -3.71
N ARG A 101 20.66 -18.39 -3.12
CA ARG A 101 22.05 -18.02 -2.88
C ARG A 101 22.97 -18.90 -3.71
N THR A 102 23.97 -18.29 -4.29
CA THR A 102 24.99 -18.92 -5.11
C THR A 102 26.30 -18.13 -5.02
N LYS A 103 27.26 -18.40 -5.91
CA LYS A 103 28.49 -17.63 -6.02
C LYS A 103 28.19 -16.23 -6.60
N PRO A 104 28.77 -15.15 -6.05
CA PRO A 104 28.64 -13.82 -6.63
C PRO A 104 28.96 -13.82 -8.12
N LYS A 105 28.24 -13.02 -8.92
CA LYS A 105 28.43 -12.93 -10.38
C LYS A 105 28.21 -14.24 -11.17
N ALA A 106 27.64 -15.28 -10.58
CA ALA A 106 27.22 -16.47 -11.33
C ALA A 106 26.01 -16.16 -12.24
N ALA A 107 26.02 -16.70 -13.46
CA ALA A 107 24.89 -16.65 -14.37
C ALA A 107 23.91 -17.77 -14.04
N CYS A 108 22.69 -17.43 -13.66
CA CYS A 108 21.66 -18.38 -13.25
C CYS A 108 20.46 -18.38 -14.18
N SER A 109 19.92 -19.57 -14.45
CA SER A 109 18.67 -19.80 -15.19
C SER A 109 17.71 -20.60 -14.34
N ILE A 110 16.42 -20.34 -14.51
CA ILE A 110 15.33 -21.01 -13.82
C ILE A 110 14.35 -21.61 -14.84
N ILE A 111 13.90 -22.82 -14.59
CA ILE A 111 12.85 -23.49 -15.37
C ILE A 111 11.84 -24.03 -14.38
N VAL A 112 10.58 -23.63 -14.56
CA VAL A 112 9.45 -24.20 -13.83
C VAL A 112 8.68 -25.08 -14.79
N THR A 113 8.44 -26.33 -14.42
CA THR A 113 7.70 -27.28 -15.25
C THR A 113 6.39 -27.65 -14.57
N TYR A 114 5.28 -27.50 -15.30
CA TYR A 114 3.92 -27.76 -14.84
C TYR A 114 3.38 -29.08 -15.41
N ASP A 115 2.05 -29.22 -15.39
CA ASP A 115 1.31 -30.35 -15.93
C ASP A 115 1.70 -30.62 -17.40
N ASN A 116 1.62 -31.89 -17.79
CA ASN A 116 2.03 -32.36 -19.11
C ASN A 116 3.47 -32.02 -19.51
N SER A 117 4.35 -31.75 -18.53
CA SER A 117 5.74 -31.35 -18.75
C SER A 117 5.88 -30.01 -19.52
N GLU A 118 4.86 -29.16 -19.44
CA GLU A 118 4.91 -27.83 -20.05
C GLU A 118 5.77 -26.88 -19.21
N LYS A 119 6.72 -26.21 -19.84
CA LYS A 119 7.51 -25.16 -19.19
C LYS A 119 6.69 -23.90 -19.04
N SER A 120 6.82 -23.24 -17.90
CA SER A 120 6.26 -21.90 -17.69
C SER A 120 6.76 -20.94 -18.78
N ARG A 121 5.83 -20.15 -19.33
CA ARG A 121 6.10 -19.13 -20.36
C ARG A 121 6.16 -17.72 -19.80
N ASP A 122 6.11 -17.59 -18.48
CA ASP A 122 6.11 -16.29 -17.81
C ASP A 122 7.43 -15.53 -18.05
N SER A 123 7.31 -14.25 -18.39
CA SER A 123 8.45 -13.37 -18.71
C SER A 123 9.37 -13.09 -17.52
N GLY A 124 8.94 -13.39 -16.29
CA GLY A 124 9.72 -13.24 -15.07
C GLY A 124 10.79 -14.33 -14.89
N LEU A 125 10.67 -15.45 -15.61
CA LEU A 125 11.60 -16.60 -15.56
C LEU A 125 12.73 -16.49 -16.59
N VAL A 126 13.40 -15.34 -16.61
CA VAL A 126 14.56 -15.09 -17.48
C VAL A 126 15.87 -15.40 -16.76
N PRO A 127 16.94 -15.77 -17.49
CA PRO A 127 18.28 -15.86 -16.90
C PRO A 127 18.70 -14.53 -16.24
N LYS A 128 19.34 -14.62 -15.07
CA LYS A 128 19.81 -13.47 -14.30
C LYS A 128 21.21 -13.73 -13.74
N MET A 129 21.98 -12.67 -13.56
CA MET A 129 23.27 -12.71 -12.86
C MET A 129 23.06 -12.55 -11.37
N ALA A 130 23.80 -13.31 -10.57
CA ALA A 130 23.88 -13.12 -9.13
C ALA A 130 24.57 -11.79 -8.79
N ASP A 131 24.05 -11.10 -7.77
CA ASP A 131 24.64 -9.88 -7.27
C ASP A 131 26.01 -10.11 -6.59
N GLU A 132 26.59 -9.06 -6.04
CA GLU A 132 27.87 -9.12 -5.33
C GLU A 132 27.81 -9.99 -4.07
N TYR A 133 26.62 -10.25 -3.55
CA TYR A 133 26.36 -11.13 -2.40
C TYR A 133 25.99 -12.56 -2.81
N GLY A 134 25.94 -12.85 -4.11
CA GLY A 134 25.55 -14.16 -4.62
C GLY A 134 24.03 -14.41 -4.57
N VAL A 135 23.20 -13.37 -4.53
CA VAL A 135 21.74 -13.49 -4.47
C VAL A 135 21.13 -13.32 -5.84
N VAL A 136 20.16 -14.17 -6.17
CA VAL A 136 19.28 -14.02 -7.34
C VAL A 136 17.84 -14.21 -6.92
N SER A 137 16.94 -13.38 -7.44
CA SER A 137 15.51 -13.50 -7.19
C SER A 137 14.70 -13.47 -8.49
N TRP A 138 13.70 -14.34 -8.57
CA TRP A 138 12.70 -14.37 -9.64
C TRP A 138 11.31 -14.25 -9.05
N SER A 139 10.43 -13.67 -9.84
CA SER A 139 9.00 -13.60 -9.56
C SER A 139 8.27 -13.84 -10.85
N TRP A 140 7.22 -14.66 -10.80
CA TRP A 140 6.45 -15.05 -11.97
C TRP A 140 5.00 -15.29 -11.56
N SER A 141 4.08 -15.16 -12.51
CA SER A 141 2.68 -15.49 -12.30
C SER A 141 2.43 -16.97 -12.58
N VAL A 142 1.77 -17.65 -11.64
CA VAL A 142 1.31 -19.02 -11.86
C VAL A 142 -0.05 -18.94 -12.55
N GLU A 143 -0.17 -19.49 -13.75
CA GLU A 143 -1.41 -19.44 -14.52
C GLU A 143 -2.59 -20.07 -13.74
N SER A 144 -3.79 -19.50 -13.87
CA SER A 144 -4.97 -19.91 -13.09
C SER A 144 -5.53 -21.28 -13.47
N ASN A 145 -5.16 -21.81 -14.64
CA ASN A 145 -5.56 -23.13 -15.13
C ASN A 145 -4.68 -24.27 -14.59
N ARG A 146 -3.61 -23.97 -13.83
CA ARG A 146 -2.69 -24.98 -13.32
C ARG A 146 -3.33 -25.82 -12.23
N THR A 147 -3.08 -27.13 -12.29
CA THR A 147 -3.65 -28.07 -11.34
C THR A 147 -2.95 -27.98 -9.99
N LYS A 148 -3.70 -28.33 -8.93
CA LYS A 148 -3.17 -28.43 -7.58
C LYS A 148 -2.17 -29.57 -7.51
N GLY A 149 -1.03 -29.34 -6.87
CA GLY A 149 0.03 -30.32 -6.83
C GLY A 149 1.40 -29.71 -6.53
N LYS A 150 2.42 -30.52 -6.74
CA LYS A 150 3.82 -30.15 -6.58
C LYS A 150 4.48 -30.05 -7.95
N TRP A 151 5.06 -28.90 -8.26
CA TRP A 151 5.68 -28.62 -9.55
C TRP A 151 7.18 -28.39 -9.37
N PRO A 152 8.03 -29.08 -10.13
CA PRO A 152 9.48 -28.92 -10.00
C PRO A 152 9.96 -27.55 -10.51
N ILE A 153 10.90 -26.99 -9.77
CA ILE A 153 11.68 -25.80 -10.14
C ILE A 153 13.13 -26.23 -10.32
N ASP A 154 13.61 -26.21 -11.54
CA ASP A 154 14.98 -26.53 -11.89
C ASP A 154 15.80 -25.24 -12.01
N ILE A 155 16.89 -25.15 -11.25
CA ILE A 155 17.75 -23.98 -11.19
C ILE A 155 19.18 -24.40 -11.49
N THR A 156 19.79 -23.71 -12.45
CA THR A 156 21.18 -23.94 -12.84
C THR A 156 21.92 -22.63 -12.76
N CYS A 157 23.06 -22.61 -12.08
CA CYS A 157 23.97 -21.46 -12.03
C CYS A 157 25.34 -21.86 -12.54
N ALA A 158 26.01 -20.98 -13.28
CA ALA A 158 27.34 -21.23 -13.81
C ALA A 158 28.26 -20.00 -13.69
N GLU A 159 29.53 -20.25 -13.40
CA GLU A 159 30.57 -19.22 -13.33
C GLU A 159 31.94 -19.86 -13.66
N ASN A 160 32.73 -19.22 -14.53
CA ASN A 160 34.11 -19.64 -14.86
C ASN A 160 34.26 -21.14 -15.20
N GLY A 161 33.33 -21.70 -15.98
CA GLY A 161 33.35 -23.10 -16.39
C GLY A 161 32.90 -24.11 -15.32
N LYS A 162 32.45 -23.64 -14.16
CA LYS A 162 31.82 -24.45 -13.11
C LYS A 162 30.33 -24.21 -13.08
N SER A 163 29.57 -25.22 -12.71
CA SER A 163 28.11 -25.14 -12.59
C SER A 163 27.60 -25.78 -11.32
N GLY A 164 26.52 -25.23 -10.80
CA GLY A 164 25.70 -25.79 -9.73
C GLY A 164 24.28 -25.99 -10.22
N TYR A 165 23.62 -27.03 -9.69
CA TYR A 165 22.23 -27.34 -9.98
C TYR A 165 21.46 -27.55 -8.68
N MET A 166 20.19 -27.14 -8.69
CA MET A 166 19.27 -27.30 -7.57
C MET A 166 17.87 -27.59 -8.13
N ARG A 167 17.14 -28.50 -7.49
CA ARG A 167 15.72 -28.75 -7.75
C ARG A 167 14.84 -28.46 -6.54
N GLY A 168 13.88 -27.56 -6.70
CA GLY A 168 12.90 -27.18 -5.70
C GLY A 168 11.50 -27.66 -6.06
N GLU A 169 10.56 -27.53 -5.14
CA GLU A 169 9.15 -27.89 -5.35
C GLU A 169 8.24 -26.69 -5.06
N LEU A 170 7.47 -26.26 -6.06
CA LEU A 170 6.40 -25.30 -5.90
C LEU A 170 5.10 -26.03 -5.57
N VAL A 171 4.48 -25.71 -4.44
CA VAL A 171 3.20 -26.32 -4.03
C VAL A 171 2.03 -25.41 -4.40
N VAL A 172 1.15 -25.89 -5.27
CA VAL A 172 -0.10 -25.21 -5.67
C VAL A 172 -1.30 -25.88 -5.00
N GLN A 173 -2.15 -25.09 -4.33
CA GLN A 173 -3.28 -25.55 -3.51
C GLN A 173 -4.64 -25.01 -3.95
#